data_AF-A0A367AJJ6-F1
#
_entry.id   AF-A0A367AJJ6-F1
#
_cell.length_a   1.000
_cell.length_b   1.000
_cell.length_c   1.000
_cell.angle_alpha   90.00
_cell.angle_beta   90.00
_cell.angle_gamma   90.00
#
_symmetry.space_group_name_H-M   'P 1'
#
loop_
_entity.id
_entity.type
_entity.pdbx_description
1 polymer ?
#
loop_
_entity_poly.entity_id
_entity_poly.type
_entity_poly.pdbx_seq_one_letter_code
_entity_poly.pdbx_strand_id
1 'polypeptide(L)'
;MLGSGARAAVGRFWAPVVGALLRAGVTADAVTVTGTLGAVAGAVGLIATGHLFWGAFTVTVFVLLDMLDGALARARGGGSLFGAVLDSSLDRVVDAAVFGALVWWFTGEGDNRLLALVALLCLVLGVLTSYVKARAEGVGLRCDVGIVERTERLILVLTGTGLYGLGLPYAVHVGLWVLLAGSLVTVVQRGVEVHRQASGRSLPSTPAAP
;
A
#
# COMPACT_ATOMS: atom_id res chain seq x y z
N MET A 1 4.29 11.82 17.92
CA MET A 1 5.34 12.79 17.52
C MET A 1 6.63 12.11 17.04
N LEU A 2 6.56 10.90 16.44
CA LEU A 2 7.72 10.18 15.87
C LEU A 2 7.95 10.48 14.37
N GLY A 3 7.14 11.34 13.76
CA GLY A 3 7.06 11.49 12.30
C GLY A 3 8.03 12.49 11.65
N SER A 4 8.52 13.51 12.37
CA SER A 4 9.35 14.57 11.76
C SER A 4 10.82 14.17 11.63
N GLY A 5 11.40 13.55 12.66
CA GLY A 5 12.80 13.10 12.68
C GLY A 5 13.06 11.94 11.71
N ALA A 6 12.15 10.95 11.65
CA ALA A 6 12.26 9.82 10.74
C ALA A 6 12.15 10.27 9.27
N ARG A 7 11.20 11.15 8.93
CA ARG A 7 11.08 11.71 7.57
C ARG A 7 12.31 12.52 7.16
N ALA A 8 12.90 13.29 8.07
CA ALA A 8 14.12 14.06 7.81
C ALA A 8 15.35 13.15 7.63
N ALA A 9 15.48 12.10 8.45
CA ALA A 9 16.57 11.12 8.33
C ALA A 9 16.47 10.31 7.03
N VAL A 10 15.27 9.83 6.69
CA VAL A 10 14.99 9.13 5.42
C VAL A 10 15.25 10.05 4.23
N GLY A 11 14.78 11.31 4.29
CA GLY A 11 15.05 12.31 3.25
C GLY A 11 16.54 12.59 3.05
N ARG A 12 17.33 12.60 4.14
CA ARG A 12 18.78 12.80 4.07
C ARG A 12 19.52 11.57 3.53
N PHE A 13 19.07 10.36 3.87
CA PHE A 13 19.61 9.11 3.33
C PHE A 13 19.42 9.02 1.81
N TRP A 14 18.25 9.42 1.32
CA TRP A 14 17.92 9.35 -0.11
C TRP A 14 18.35 10.56 -0.94
N ALA A 15 18.80 11.66 -0.30
CA ALA A 15 19.25 12.88 -0.97
C ALA A 15 20.24 12.67 -2.13
N PRO A 16 21.30 11.83 -2.05
CA PRO A 16 22.22 11.62 -3.16
C PRO A 16 21.55 10.92 -4.35
N VAL A 17 20.63 9.98 -4.08
CA VAL A 17 19.88 9.26 -5.12
C VAL A 17 18.91 10.21 -5.81
N VAL A 18 18.15 11.01 -5.05
CA VAL A 18 17.25 12.03 -5.60
C VAL A 18 18.03 13.04 -6.46
N GLY A 19 19.21 13.49 -6.00
CA GLY A 19 20.08 14.38 -6.78
C GLY A 19 20.62 13.76 -8.07
N ALA A 20 20.91 12.46 -8.08
CA ALA A 20 21.29 11.74 -9.31
C ALA A 20 20.12 11.62 -10.29
N LEU A 21 18.94 11.23 -9.80
CA LEU A 21 17.71 11.09 -10.61
C LEU A 21 17.28 12.43 -11.21
N LEU A 22 17.38 13.53 -10.45
CA LEU A 22 17.13 14.89 -10.95
C LEU A 22 18.04 15.25 -12.11
N ARG A 23 19.35 15.02 -11.98
CA ARG A 23 20.35 15.28 -13.03
C ARG A 23 20.14 14.42 -14.27
N ALA A 24 19.66 13.19 -14.09
CA ALA A 24 19.33 12.27 -15.17
C ALA A 24 17.98 12.57 -15.85
N GLY A 25 17.23 13.59 -15.40
CA GLY A 25 15.95 13.97 -15.99
C GLY A 25 14.78 13.06 -15.63
N VAL A 26 14.97 12.04 -14.78
CA VAL A 26 13.94 11.07 -14.39
C VAL A 26 12.75 11.75 -13.70
N THR A 27 11.53 11.45 -14.11
CA THR A 27 10.29 12.02 -13.53
C THR A 27 9.82 11.22 -12.30
N ALA A 28 9.02 11.84 -11.43
CA ALA A 28 8.38 11.15 -10.31
C ALA A 28 7.54 9.97 -10.81
N ASP A 29 6.67 10.21 -11.80
CA ASP A 29 5.83 9.18 -12.42
C ASP A 29 6.64 7.98 -12.95
N ALA A 30 7.84 8.20 -13.52
CA ALA A 30 8.70 7.13 -13.98
C ALA A 30 9.25 6.29 -12.82
N VAL A 31 9.60 6.93 -11.69
CA VAL A 31 9.99 6.23 -10.45
C VAL A 31 8.83 5.39 -9.93
N THR A 32 7.62 5.95 -9.87
CA THR A 32 6.42 5.23 -9.40
C THR A 32 6.13 3.99 -10.25
N VAL A 33 6.16 4.14 -11.58
CA VAL A 33 5.93 3.02 -12.51
C VAL A 33 7.00 1.95 -12.39
N THR A 34 8.28 2.32 -12.36
CA THR A 34 9.38 1.36 -12.26
C THR A 34 9.42 0.65 -10.90
N GLY A 35 9.16 1.39 -9.81
CA GLY A 35 8.97 0.83 -8.47
C GLY A 35 7.85 -0.21 -8.45
N THR A 36 6.71 0.14 -9.01
CA THR A 36 5.56 -0.77 -9.09
C THR A 36 5.85 -2.03 -9.90
N LEU A 37 6.46 -1.90 -11.08
CA LEU A 37 6.83 -3.05 -11.90
C LEU A 37 7.79 -3.99 -11.17
N GLY A 38 8.79 -3.44 -10.47
CA GLY A 38 9.72 -4.22 -9.67
C GLY A 38 9.05 -4.95 -8.50
N ALA A 39 8.14 -4.27 -7.79
CA ALA A 39 7.37 -4.88 -6.71
C ALA A 39 6.45 -6.01 -7.23
N VAL A 40 5.75 -5.78 -8.34
CA VAL A 40 4.88 -6.79 -8.98
C VAL A 40 5.71 -7.99 -9.45
N ALA A 41 6.85 -7.75 -10.09
CA ALA A 41 7.76 -8.82 -10.53
C ALA A 41 8.30 -9.63 -9.34
N GLY A 42 8.66 -8.98 -8.22
CA GLY A 42 9.07 -9.66 -6.99
C GLY A 42 7.95 -10.50 -6.37
N ALA A 43 6.73 -9.96 -6.30
CA ALA A 43 5.59 -10.70 -5.78
C ALA A 43 5.24 -11.92 -6.64
N VAL A 44 5.02 -11.72 -7.95
CA VAL A 44 4.59 -12.79 -8.85
C VAL A 44 5.73 -13.78 -9.15
N GLY A 45 6.96 -13.30 -9.32
CA GLY A 45 8.09 -14.15 -9.66
C GLY A 45 8.66 -14.94 -8.48
N LEU A 46 8.65 -14.38 -7.27
CA LEU A 46 9.30 -14.97 -6.10
C LEU A 46 8.30 -15.43 -5.02
N ILE A 47 7.33 -14.60 -4.62
CA ILE A 47 6.35 -15.01 -3.58
C ILE A 47 5.48 -16.16 -4.12
N ALA A 48 4.94 -16.02 -5.33
CA ALA A 48 4.05 -17.03 -5.90
C ALA A 48 4.76 -18.39 -6.15
N THR A 49 6.09 -18.39 -6.28
CA THR A 49 6.92 -19.59 -6.51
C THR A 49 7.61 -20.09 -5.23
N GLY A 50 7.17 -19.63 -4.06
CA GLY A 50 7.65 -20.14 -2.76
C GLY A 50 8.98 -19.55 -2.27
N HIS A 51 9.60 -18.62 -3.01
CA HIS A 51 10.80 -17.88 -2.58
C HIS A 51 10.42 -16.72 -1.66
N LEU A 52 9.71 -17.01 -0.56
CA LEU A 52 8.95 -16.03 0.23
C LEU A 52 9.82 -14.93 0.85
N PHE A 53 11.00 -15.26 1.39
CA PHE A 53 11.91 -14.26 1.95
C PHE A 53 12.40 -13.29 0.87
N TRP A 54 12.93 -13.81 -0.24
CA TRP A 54 13.45 -12.99 -1.32
C TRP A 54 12.35 -12.19 -2.02
N GLY A 55 11.15 -12.76 -2.15
CA GLY A 55 9.99 -12.04 -2.65
C GLY A 55 9.59 -10.88 -1.75
N ALA A 56 9.42 -11.13 -0.44
CA ALA A 56 9.09 -10.08 0.52
C ALA A 56 10.17 -8.99 0.59
N PHE A 57 11.44 -9.37 0.58
CA PHE A 57 12.57 -8.45 0.53
C PHE A 57 12.55 -7.58 -0.73
N THR A 58 12.38 -8.20 -1.90
CA THR A 58 12.34 -7.50 -3.20
C THR A 58 11.19 -6.49 -3.24
N VAL A 59 9.99 -6.91 -2.85
CA VAL A 59 8.83 -6.01 -2.77
C VAL A 59 9.10 -4.85 -1.81
N THR A 60 9.67 -5.13 -0.64
CA THR A 60 10.02 -4.09 0.35
C THR A 60 10.98 -3.07 -0.24
N VAL A 61 12.03 -3.51 -0.94
CA VAL A 61 12.99 -2.60 -1.59
C VAL A 61 12.28 -1.69 -2.59
N PHE A 62 11.45 -2.25 -3.48
CA PHE A 62 10.76 -1.46 -4.49
C PHE A 62 9.70 -0.51 -3.93
N VAL A 63 8.97 -0.91 -2.89
CA VAL A 63 8.04 -0.02 -2.16
C VAL A 63 8.78 1.13 -1.46
N LEU A 64 9.98 0.88 -0.93
CA LEU A 64 10.80 1.94 -0.34
C LEU A 64 11.38 2.88 -1.42
N LEU A 65 11.71 2.35 -2.60
CA LEU A 65 12.12 3.16 -3.75
C LEU A 65 10.97 4.04 -4.24
N ASP A 66 9.73 3.59 -4.14
CA ASP A 66 8.54 4.37 -4.47
C ASP A 66 8.51 5.68 -3.68
N MET A 67 8.89 5.67 -2.39
CA MET A 67 8.97 6.89 -1.56
C MET A 67 9.92 7.98 -2.10
N LEU A 68 10.79 7.64 -3.06
CA LEU A 68 11.63 8.60 -3.78
C LEU A 68 10.83 9.51 -4.72
N ASP A 69 9.70 9.06 -5.23
CA ASP A 69 8.87 9.80 -6.18
C ASP A 69 8.34 11.11 -5.56
N GLY A 70 7.91 11.08 -4.31
CA GLY A 70 7.40 12.22 -3.57
C GLY A 70 8.53 13.15 -3.16
N ALA A 71 9.72 12.61 -2.90
CA ALA A 71 10.92 13.43 -2.69
C ALA A 71 11.34 14.15 -3.98
N LEU A 72 11.28 13.44 -5.11
CA LEU A 72 11.61 13.95 -6.44
C LEU A 72 10.61 15.00 -6.91
N ALA A 73 9.31 14.77 -6.71
CA ALA A 73 8.23 15.72 -6.96
C ALA A 73 8.40 16.99 -6.14
N ARG A 74 8.68 16.88 -4.83
CA ARG A 74 8.96 18.04 -3.98
C ARG A 74 10.20 18.82 -4.46
N ALA A 75 11.26 18.12 -4.83
CA ALA A 75 12.49 18.75 -5.32
C ALA A 75 12.32 19.46 -6.68
N ARG A 76 11.31 19.08 -7.48
CA ARG A 76 10.97 19.71 -8.78
C ARG A 76 9.95 20.86 -8.67
N GLY A 77 9.62 21.30 -7.46
CA GLY A 77 8.67 22.40 -7.24
C GLY A 77 7.22 21.96 -7.01
N GLY A 78 6.95 20.65 -6.89
CA GLY A 78 5.64 20.10 -6.58
C GLY A 78 5.30 18.85 -7.39
N GLY A 79 4.32 18.08 -6.93
CA GLY A 79 3.73 16.96 -7.67
C GLY A 79 2.59 17.40 -8.60
N SER A 80 2.11 16.48 -9.44
CA SER A 80 0.96 16.69 -10.33
C SER A 80 -0.30 15.99 -9.80
N LEU A 81 -1.49 16.47 -10.18
CA LEU A 81 -2.75 15.77 -9.87
C LEU A 81 -2.78 14.36 -10.47
N PHE A 82 -2.27 14.22 -11.70
CA PHE A 82 -2.13 12.91 -12.34
C PHE A 82 -1.20 12.00 -11.55
N GLY A 83 -0.04 12.50 -11.11
CA GLY A 83 0.92 11.74 -10.31
C GLY A 83 0.33 11.24 -9.00
N ALA A 84 -0.48 12.06 -8.32
CA ALA A 84 -1.20 11.64 -7.11
C ALA A 84 -2.21 10.50 -7.40
N VAL A 85 -2.94 10.56 -8.51
CA VAL A 85 -3.84 9.48 -8.94
C VAL A 85 -3.04 8.24 -9.34
N LEU A 86 -1.92 8.41 -10.05
CA LEU A 86 -1.04 7.34 -10.51
C LEU A 86 -0.44 6.56 -9.32
N ASP A 87 0.22 7.25 -8.39
CA ASP A 87 0.74 6.70 -7.13
C ASP A 87 -0.35 5.92 -6.39
N SER A 88 -1.49 6.57 -6.18
CA SER A 88 -2.60 5.94 -5.48
C SER A 88 -3.21 4.75 -6.23
N SER A 89 -3.07 4.65 -7.55
CA SER A 89 -3.58 3.51 -8.33
C SER A 89 -2.58 2.36 -8.34
N LEU A 90 -1.30 2.68 -8.54
CA LEU A 90 -0.22 1.70 -8.61
C LEU A 90 0.06 1.05 -7.25
N ASP A 91 -0.12 1.78 -6.15
CA ASP A 91 -0.18 1.21 -4.81
C ASP A 91 -1.13 0.00 -4.69
N ARG A 92 -2.31 0.11 -5.31
CA ARG A 92 -3.35 -0.92 -5.29
C ARG A 92 -2.98 -2.10 -6.18
N VAL A 93 -2.25 -1.84 -7.27
CA VAL A 93 -1.64 -2.89 -8.10
C VAL A 93 -0.60 -3.69 -7.30
N VAL A 94 0.25 -3.02 -6.53
CA VAL A 94 1.23 -3.70 -5.65
C VAL A 94 0.54 -4.52 -4.58
N ASP A 95 -0.45 -3.95 -3.86
CA ASP A 95 -1.24 -4.68 -2.86
C ASP A 95 -1.87 -5.93 -3.49
N ALA A 96 -2.51 -5.80 -4.67
CA ALA A 96 -3.10 -6.92 -5.39
C ALA A 96 -2.09 -7.99 -5.81
N ALA A 97 -0.90 -7.60 -6.27
CA ALA A 97 0.16 -8.54 -6.64
C ALA A 97 0.68 -9.32 -5.42
N VAL A 98 0.90 -8.67 -4.29
CA VAL A 98 1.39 -9.31 -3.05
C VAL A 98 0.37 -10.31 -2.50
N PHE A 99 -0.89 -9.88 -2.30
CA PHE A 99 -1.91 -10.78 -1.78
C PHE A 99 -2.30 -11.85 -2.80
N GLY A 100 -2.35 -11.52 -4.09
CA GLY A 100 -2.62 -12.49 -5.16
C GLY A 100 -1.55 -13.58 -5.24
N ALA A 101 -0.27 -13.22 -5.12
CA ALA A 101 0.83 -14.17 -5.07
C ALA A 101 0.76 -15.08 -3.82
N LEU A 102 0.39 -14.53 -2.67
CA LEU A 102 0.17 -15.33 -1.46
C LEU A 102 -1.02 -16.29 -1.61
N VAL A 103 -2.14 -15.83 -2.16
CA VAL A 103 -3.30 -16.67 -2.47
C VAL A 103 -2.87 -17.83 -3.37
N TRP A 104 -2.18 -17.52 -4.48
CA TRP A 104 -1.65 -18.52 -5.41
C TRP A 104 -0.79 -19.55 -4.68
N TRP A 105 0.21 -19.08 -3.93
CA TRP A 105 1.15 -19.96 -3.22
C TRP A 105 0.46 -20.85 -2.17
N PHE A 106 -0.44 -20.27 -1.34
CA PHE A 106 -1.20 -21.04 -0.34
C PHE A 106 -2.19 -22.04 -0.93
N THR A 107 -2.67 -21.83 -2.16
CA THR A 107 -3.49 -22.83 -2.87
C THR A 107 -2.68 -23.93 -3.55
N GLY A 108 -1.37 -23.71 -3.73
CA GLY A 108 -0.42 -24.67 -4.29
C GLY A 108 0.51 -25.23 -3.21
N GLU A 109 1.81 -24.99 -3.34
CA GLU A 109 2.86 -25.57 -2.49
C GLU A 109 2.73 -25.24 -1.00
N GLY A 110 2.15 -24.08 -0.66
CA GLY A 110 1.92 -23.70 0.75
C GLY A 110 0.77 -24.47 1.42
N ASP A 111 -0.05 -25.17 0.63
CA ASP A 111 -1.16 -26.05 1.03
C ASP A 111 -1.96 -25.59 2.26
N ASN A 112 -2.44 -24.35 2.23
CA ASN A 112 -3.25 -23.77 3.30
C ASN A 112 -4.38 -22.91 2.74
N ARG A 113 -5.45 -23.58 2.29
CA ARG A 113 -6.63 -22.91 1.71
C ARG A 113 -7.30 -21.91 2.64
N LEU A 114 -7.25 -22.13 3.96
CA LEU A 114 -7.77 -21.17 4.93
C LEU A 114 -6.98 -19.87 4.87
N LEU A 115 -5.64 -19.93 4.87
CA LEU A 115 -4.82 -18.73 4.72
C LEU A 115 -4.93 -18.09 3.34
N ALA A 116 -5.14 -18.87 2.28
CA ALA A 116 -5.48 -18.29 0.97
C ALA A 116 -6.75 -17.43 1.07
N LEU A 117 -7.81 -17.93 1.72
CA LEU A 117 -9.03 -17.16 1.96
C LEU A 117 -8.77 -15.92 2.82
N VAL A 118 -7.99 -16.04 3.90
CA VAL A 118 -7.65 -14.88 4.77
C VAL A 118 -6.86 -13.83 3.99
N ALA A 119 -5.89 -14.23 3.16
CA ALA A 119 -5.12 -13.31 2.31
C ALA A 119 -6.02 -12.58 1.30
N LEU A 120 -6.97 -13.30 0.67
CA LEU A 120 -7.96 -12.70 -0.21
C LEU A 120 -8.85 -11.69 0.52
N LEU A 121 -9.33 -12.02 1.72
CA LEU A 121 -10.12 -11.09 2.53
C LEU A 121 -9.30 -9.86 2.96
N CYS A 122 -8.02 -10.03 3.29
CA CYS A 122 -7.12 -8.91 3.58
C CYS A 122 -6.97 -7.99 2.37
N LEU A 123 -6.86 -8.53 1.15
CA LEU A 123 -6.83 -7.73 -0.08
C LEU A 123 -8.12 -6.92 -0.25
N VAL A 124 -9.28 -7.58 -0.15
CA VAL A 124 -10.59 -6.93 -0.34
C VAL A 124 -10.80 -5.83 0.71
N LEU A 125 -10.54 -6.11 1.99
CA LEU A 125 -10.64 -5.11 3.04
C LEU A 125 -9.61 -3.99 2.85
N GLY A 126 -8.39 -4.29 2.41
CA GLY A 126 -7.37 -3.30 2.09
C GLY A 126 -7.83 -2.33 1.00
N VAL A 127 -8.39 -2.84 -0.10
CA VAL A 127 -8.99 -2.01 -1.16
C VAL A 127 -10.17 -1.22 -0.63
N LEU A 128 -11.05 -1.83 0.18
CA LEU A 128 -12.21 -1.17 0.76
C LEU A 128 -11.81 0.00 1.67
N THR A 129 -10.78 -0.16 2.52
CA THR A 129 -10.29 0.94 3.35
C THR A 129 -9.90 2.14 2.49
N SER A 130 -9.08 1.94 1.45
CA SER A 130 -8.67 3.00 0.52
C SER A 130 -9.85 3.60 -0.24
N TYR A 131 -10.80 2.78 -0.69
CA TYR A 131 -11.98 3.23 -1.41
C TYR A 131 -12.88 4.12 -0.54
N VAL A 132 -13.17 3.73 0.71
CA VAL A 132 -13.99 4.55 1.62
C VAL A 132 -13.37 5.92 1.82
N LYS A 133 -12.04 6.01 1.97
CA LYS A 133 -11.35 7.30 2.08
C LYS A 133 -11.48 8.13 0.81
N ALA A 134 -11.12 7.57 -0.34
CA ALA A 134 -11.18 8.27 -1.62
C ALA A 134 -12.61 8.73 -1.95
N ARG A 135 -13.62 7.90 -1.67
CA ARG A 135 -15.03 8.23 -1.91
C ARG A 135 -15.53 9.32 -0.97
N ALA A 136 -15.15 9.26 0.32
CA ALA A 136 -15.49 10.29 1.29
C ALA A 136 -14.90 11.66 0.89
N GLU A 137 -13.63 11.70 0.54
CA GLU A 137 -12.94 12.91 0.07
C GLU A 137 -13.55 13.45 -1.23
N GLY A 138 -13.92 12.56 -2.16
CA GLY A 138 -14.59 12.92 -3.40
C GLY A 138 -15.97 13.56 -3.23
N VAL A 139 -16.61 13.40 -2.07
CA VAL A 139 -17.87 14.08 -1.72
C VAL A 139 -17.68 15.19 -0.67
N GLY A 140 -16.44 15.62 -0.43
CA GLY A 140 -16.10 16.73 0.46
C GLY A 140 -16.09 16.39 1.95
N LEU A 141 -16.04 15.10 2.31
CA LEU A 141 -15.85 14.64 3.69
C LEU A 141 -14.37 14.35 3.96
N ARG A 142 -13.96 14.35 5.24
CA ARG A 142 -12.60 13.95 5.63
C ARG A 142 -12.60 12.52 6.15
N CYS A 143 -11.58 11.72 5.83
CA CYS A 143 -11.53 10.31 6.24
C CYS A 143 -10.09 9.88 6.57
N ASP A 144 -9.53 10.50 7.61
CA ASP A 144 -8.16 10.25 8.10
C ASP A 144 -8.13 9.41 9.39
N VAL A 145 -9.16 8.57 9.60
CA VAL A 145 -9.23 7.61 10.71
C VAL A 145 -8.88 6.21 10.24
N GLY A 146 -8.41 5.37 11.16
CA GLY A 146 -8.05 3.99 10.88
C GLY A 146 -6.84 3.54 11.69
N ILE A 147 -6.84 2.28 12.13
CA ILE A 147 -5.69 1.69 12.83
C ILE A 147 -4.71 1.00 11.89
N VAL A 148 -5.19 0.50 10.75
CA VAL A 148 -4.39 -0.17 9.73
C VAL A 148 -4.55 0.58 8.42
N GLU A 149 -3.53 1.33 8.04
CA GLU A 149 -3.45 1.93 6.72
C GLU A 149 -2.56 1.08 5.80
N ARG A 150 -2.17 1.62 4.65
CA ARG A 150 -1.35 0.89 3.69
C ARG A 150 0.00 0.50 4.27
N THR A 151 0.66 1.42 4.98
CA THR A 151 2.00 1.17 5.52
C THR A 151 1.98 0.02 6.53
N GLU A 152 1.03 0.02 7.48
CA GLU A 152 0.88 -1.06 8.46
C GLU A 152 0.54 -2.39 7.76
N ARG A 153 -0.30 -2.35 6.73
CA ARG A 153 -0.64 -3.53 5.93
C ARG A 153 0.58 -4.16 5.27
N LEU A 154 1.40 -3.36 4.58
CA LEU A 154 2.61 -3.84 3.91
C LEU A 154 3.64 -4.35 4.94
N ILE A 155 3.82 -3.64 6.06
CA ILE A 155 4.72 -4.11 7.13
C ILE A 155 4.27 -5.48 7.65
N LEU A 156 3.00 -5.65 8.01
CA LEU A 156 2.48 -6.90 8.57
C LEU A 156 2.62 -8.07 7.57
N VAL A 157 2.19 -7.87 6.32
CA VAL A 157 2.20 -8.95 5.33
C VAL A 157 3.62 -9.30 4.86
N LEU A 158 4.47 -8.30 4.59
CA LEU A 158 5.83 -8.56 4.09
C LEU A 158 6.75 -9.08 5.20
N THR A 159 6.61 -8.58 6.43
CA THR A 159 7.38 -9.10 7.56
C THR A 159 6.94 -10.54 7.88
N GLY A 160 5.64 -10.81 7.95
CA GLY A 160 5.13 -12.17 8.17
C GLY A 160 5.59 -13.15 7.08
N THR A 161 5.48 -12.75 5.82
CA THR A 161 5.92 -13.55 4.65
C THR A 161 7.42 -13.78 4.67
N GLY A 162 8.21 -12.73 4.93
CA GLY A 162 9.65 -12.80 4.96
C GLY A 162 10.18 -13.69 6.08
N LEU A 163 9.68 -13.53 7.31
CA LEU A 163 10.04 -14.35 8.45
C LEU A 163 9.63 -15.81 8.26
N TYR A 164 8.47 -16.07 7.67
CA TYR A 164 8.07 -17.43 7.30
C TYR A 164 9.05 -18.03 6.28
N GLY A 165 9.48 -17.27 5.28
CA GLY A 165 10.52 -17.68 4.33
C GLY A 165 11.90 -17.93 4.93
N LEU A 166 12.19 -17.38 6.12
CA LEU A 166 13.40 -17.67 6.90
C LEU A 166 13.25 -18.88 7.84
N GLY A 167 12.11 -19.57 7.78
CA GLY A 167 11.84 -20.76 8.59
C GLY A 167 11.18 -20.47 9.95
N LEU A 168 10.71 -19.25 10.22
CA LEU A 168 9.90 -18.98 11.42
C LEU A 168 8.45 -19.44 11.16
N PRO A 169 8.01 -20.58 11.72
CA PRO A 169 6.68 -21.08 11.45
C PRO A 169 5.62 -20.10 11.97
N TYR A 170 4.46 -20.08 11.31
CA TYR A 170 3.31 -19.26 11.67
C TYR A 170 3.46 -17.73 11.56
N ALA A 171 4.62 -17.19 11.17
CA ALA A 171 4.82 -15.75 11.09
C ALA A 171 3.83 -15.06 10.11
N VAL A 172 3.66 -15.64 8.91
CA VAL A 172 2.67 -15.17 7.94
C VAL A 172 1.23 -15.39 8.41
N HIS A 173 0.95 -16.49 9.14
CA HIS A 173 -0.37 -16.77 9.71
C HIS A 173 -0.79 -15.68 10.68
N VAL A 174 0.07 -15.35 11.64
CA VAL A 174 -0.18 -14.29 12.63
C VAL A 174 -0.32 -12.94 11.91
N GLY A 175 0.57 -12.63 10.97
CA GLY A 175 0.51 -11.40 10.18
C GLY A 175 -0.82 -11.23 9.45
N LEU A 176 -1.31 -12.26 8.78
CA LEU A 176 -2.57 -12.24 8.05
C LEU A 176 -3.79 -12.14 8.96
N TRP A 177 -3.82 -12.85 10.09
CA TRP A 177 -4.95 -12.75 11.04
C TRP A 177 -5.03 -11.40 11.74
N VAL A 178 -3.88 -10.86 12.17
CA VAL A 178 -3.80 -9.51 12.74
C VAL A 178 -4.23 -8.47 11.71
N LEU A 179 -3.74 -8.60 10.47
CA LEU A 179 -4.11 -7.72 9.38
C LEU A 179 -5.61 -7.78 9.06
N LEU A 180 -6.21 -8.98 9.02
CA LEU A 180 -7.64 -9.17 8.78
C LEU A 180 -8.47 -8.43 9.84
N ALA A 181 -8.17 -8.68 11.12
CA ALA A 181 -8.88 -8.05 12.23
C ALA A 181 -8.70 -6.52 12.21
N GLY A 182 -7.47 -6.04 12.03
CA GLY A 182 -7.16 -4.61 12.00
C GLY A 182 -7.80 -3.89 10.80
N SER A 183 -7.86 -4.54 9.64
CA SER A 183 -8.51 -3.99 8.44
C SER A 183 -10.03 -3.91 8.63
N LEU A 184 -10.66 -4.91 9.24
CA LEU A 184 -12.10 -4.88 9.53
C LEU A 184 -12.44 -3.73 10.49
N VAL A 185 -11.69 -3.59 11.58
CA VAL A 185 -11.86 -2.48 12.53
C VAL A 185 -11.69 -1.14 11.81
N THR A 186 -10.69 -1.01 10.94
CA THR A 186 -10.46 0.22 10.16
C THR A 186 -11.63 0.56 9.24
N VAL A 187 -12.21 -0.42 8.55
CA VAL A 187 -13.40 -0.20 7.70
C VAL A 187 -14.56 0.33 8.54
N VAL A 188 -14.82 -0.26 9.71
CA VAL A 188 -15.88 0.20 10.62
C VAL A 188 -15.60 1.62 11.11
N GLN A 189 -14.37 1.92 11.55
CA GLN A 189 -13.97 3.27 11.97
C GLN A 189 -14.23 4.31 10.89
N ARG A 190 -13.82 4.03 9.65
CA ARG A 190 -14.05 4.93 8.51
C ARG A 190 -15.53 5.07 8.19
N GLY A 191 -16.31 3.98 8.23
CA GLY A 191 -17.76 4.01 8.02
C GLY A 191 -18.49 4.86 9.06
N VAL A 192 -18.15 4.70 10.34
CA VAL A 192 -18.71 5.51 11.45
C VAL A 192 -18.36 6.99 11.28
N GLU A 193 -17.11 7.31 10.93
CA GLU A 193 -16.70 8.69 10.75
C GLU A 193 -17.40 9.36 9.56
N VAL A 194 -17.53 8.64 8.44
CA VAL A 194 -18.31 9.11 7.28
C VAL A 194 -19.77 9.32 7.66
N HIS A 195 -20.39 8.37 8.38
CA HIS A 195 -21.77 8.49 8.83
C HIS A 195 -21.99 9.70 9.75
N ARG A 196 -21.06 9.93 10.69
CA ARG A 196 -21.09 11.07 11.62
C ARG A 196 -21.02 12.41 10.88
N GLN A 197 -20.17 12.53 9.86
CA GLN A 197 -20.06 13.77 9.08
C GLN A 197 -21.22 13.95 8.08
N ALA A 198 -21.76 12.86 7.53
CA ALA A 198 -22.83 12.89 6.54
C ALA A 198 -24.22 13.11 7.17
N SER A 199 -24.38 12.83 8.46
CA SER A 199 -25.65 13.00 9.18
C SER A 199 -26.19 14.43 9.04
N GLY A 200 -27.36 14.57 8.42
CA GLY A 200 -28.02 15.85 8.17
C GLY A 200 -27.53 16.63 6.95
N ARG A 201 -26.65 16.05 6.11
CA ARG A 201 -26.19 16.66 4.85
C ARG A 201 -26.89 16.05 3.65
N SER A 202 -27.40 16.87 2.74
CA SER A 202 -27.85 16.45 1.42
C SER A 202 -26.66 16.24 0.48
N LEU A 203 -26.83 15.41 -0.55
CA LEU A 203 -25.85 15.32 -1.63
C LEU A 203 -25.64 16.71 -2.25
N PRO A 204 -24.39 17.09 -2.59
CA PRO A 204 -24.15 18.30 -3.36
C PRO A 204 -24.95 18.23 -4.66
N SER A 205 -25.79 19.23 -4.93
CA SER A 205 -26.46 19.36 -6.23
C SER A 205 -25.38 19.60 -7.30
N THR A 206 -25.28 18.72 -8.29
CA THR A 206 -24.42 18.93 -9.45
C THR A 206 -24.78 20.30 -10.07
N PRO A 207 -23.82 21.21 -10.32
CA PRO A 207 -24.11 22.37 -11.14
C PRO A 207 -24.61 21.87 -12.50
N ALA A 208 -25.69 22.46 -13.03
CA ALA A 208 -26.06 22.23 -14.42
C ALA A 208 -24.83 22.47 -15.29
N ALA A 209 -24.44 21.49 -16.10
CA ALA A 209 -23.35 21.66 -17.03
C ALA A 209 -23.68 22.86 -17.96
N PRO A 210 -22.72 23.77 -18.20
CA PRO A 210 -22.91 24.87 -19.15
C PRO A 210 -23.14 24.36 -20.58
#